data_AF-A0A8C4J5I3-F1
#
_entry.id   AF-A0A8C4J5I3-F1
#
_cell.length_a   1.000
_cell.length_b   1.000
_cell.length_c   1.000
_cell.angle_alpha   90.00
_cell.angle_beta   90.00
_cell.angle_gamma   90.00
#
_symmetry.space_group_name_H-M   'P 1'
#
loop_
_entity.id
_entity.type
_entity.pdbx_description
1 polymer ?
#
loop_
_entity_poly.entity_id
_entity_poly.type
_entity_poly.pdbx_seq_one_letter_code
_entity_poly.pdbx_strand_id
1 'polypeptide(L)'
;LSLSLRRLQAFHGAAAYQLPVRYQGSSHLILYLVAYVRFFQQNPKPSERLHNVESLLRPARAAPTCLVVPVRTKRRFSVPNWSRDQSLEEKEKKLRASRIVAPEEHVERTFYLACTADIIDPYVPPEGDARLTPLSKEGLKQKVEKFKQSAVSQLALRKLKDHDPIFSTKTFPEKAQEIFTEAHNCLANFNKQKLHSLVTERCYSEMVRGNRYKTIQWSFVESLEPPRVVHVRCDSMVNRGNLYGQVTVRMHTRQTLAIYDRFGRLMYGGEQVPKDVLEYVVFERHLVNPYGAWRMHGKIVPQWAPPKDPIVKTVMIPGPTLNPSQEFEEIK
;
A
#
# COMPACT_ATOMS: atom_id res chain seq x y z
N LEU A 1 6.96 7.42 -62.82
CA LEU A 1 5.63 6.98 -63.29
C LEU A 1 5.14 5.91 -62.31
N SER A 2 4.45 6.36 -61.25
CA SER A 2 3.01 6.11 -60.98
C SER A 2 2.76 4.73 -60.34
N LEU A 3 2.61 4.65 -59.02
CA LEU A 3 1.35 4.78 -58.25
C LEU A 3 0.35 3.62 -58.44
N SER A 4 -0.10 3.13 -57.28
CA SER A 4 -1.48 2.66 -56.97
C SER A 4 -1.85 1.22 -57.36
N LEU A 5 -2.03 0.26 -56.43
CA LEU A 5 -3.08 0.09 -55.38
C LEU A 5 -4.14 -0.96 -55.79
N ARG A 6 -4.45 -1.85 -54.83
CA ARG A 6 -5.69 -2.64 -54.60
C ARG A 6 -5.60 -4.16 -54.87
N ARG A 7 -5.47 -4.91 -53.77
CA ARG A 7 -6.46 -5.91 -53.28
C ARG A 7 -5.75 -6.81 -52.28
N LEU A 8 -6.17 -6.78 -51.01
CA LEU A 8 -6.28 -7.96 -50.15
C LEU A 8 -6.95 -7.55 -48.83
N GLN A 9 -8.27 -7.71 -48.82
CA GLN A 9 -9.09 -7.83 -47.63
C GLN A 9 -9.15 -9.31 -47.21
N ALA A 10 -9.36 -9.51 -45.90
CA ALA A 10 -9.77 -10.72 -45.21
C ALA A 10 -8.68 -11.76 -44.89
N PHE A 11 -8.26 -11.81 -43.62
CA PHE A 11 -8.72 -12.82 -42.64
C PHE A 11 -8.10 -12.50 -41.28
N HIS A 12 -8.92 -12.00 -40.34
CA HIS A 12 -8.57 -11.88 -38.93
C HIS A 12 -8.92 -13.21 -38.24
N GLY A 13 -7.91 -13.95 -37.82
CA GLY A 13 -8.03 -15.15 -37.00
C GLY A 13 -7.67 -14.84 -35.55
N ALA A 14 -8.61 -15.11 -34.65
CA ALA A 14 -8.49 -14.99 -33.21
C ALA A 14 -7.48 -15.98 -32.61
N ALA A 15 -6.67 -15.52 -31.65
CA ALA A 15 -5.98 -16.38 -30.69
C ALA A 15 -6.07 -15.73 -29.31
N ALA A 16 -7.05 -16.19 -28.53
CA ALA A 16 -7.20 -15.87 -27.12
C ALA A 16 -6.19 -16.70 -26.32
N TYR A 17 -5.29 -16.04 -25.60
CA TYR A 17 -4.52 -16.65 -24.52
C TYR A 17 -5.05 -16.11 -23.19
N GLN A 18 -5.84 -16.94 -22.51
CA GLN A 18 -6.27 -16.78 -21.12
C GLN A 18 -5.06 -16.95 -20.19
N LEU A 19 -4.76 -15.92 -19.38
CA LEU A 19 -3.92 -16.04 -18.19
C LEU A 19 -4.83 -16.13 -16.95
N PRO A 20 -4.65 -17.10 -16.05
CA PRO A 20 -5.40 -17.18 -14.80
C PRO A 20 -4.68 -16.35 -13.73
N VAL A 21 -5.33 -15.30 -13.23
CA VAL A 21 -4.89 -14.60 -12.03
C VAL A 21 -5.96 -14.78 -10.95
N ARG A 22 -5.74 -15.75 -10.07
CA ARG A 22 -6.42 -15.83 -8.77
C ARG A 22 -5.77 -14.81 -7.84
N TYR A 23 -6.47 -13.74 -7.51
CA TYR A 23 -6.18 -12.89 -6.36
C TYR A 23 -7.22 -13.19 -5.28
N GLN A 24 -6.77 -13.80 -4.17
CA GLN A 24 -7.58 -14.07 -3.00
C GLN A 24 -6.99 -13.26 -1.84
N GLY A 25 -7.82 -12.41 -1.22
CA GLY A 25 -7.56 -11.84 0.11
C GLY A 25 -7.13 -10.38 0.12
N SER A 26 -8.08 -9.46 0.35
CA SER A 26 -7.88 -8.16 1.04
C SER A 26 -9.22 -7.46 1.29
N SER A 27 -10.11 -8.10 2.07
CA SER A 27 -11.46 -7.60 2.36
C SER A 27 -11.57 -6.82 3.68
N HIS A 28 -10.47 -6.44 4.34
CA HIS A 28 -10.50 -5.94 5.73
C HIS A 28 -10.01 -4.49 5.93
N LEU A 29 -9.67 -3.78 4.87
CA LEU A 29 -9.16 -2.41 4.96
C LEU A 29 -10.21 -1.29 4.75
N ILE A 30 -11.47 -1.64 4.44
CA ILE A 30 -12.51 -0.65 4.09
C ILE A 30 -13.47 -0.36 5.26
N LEU A 31 -13.61 -1.26 6.24
CA LEU A 31 -14.62 -1.12 7.29
C LEU A 31 -14.25 -0.14 8.43
N TYR A 32 -12.97 0.23 8.58
CA TYR A 32 -12.55 1.10 9.70
C TYR A 32 -12.77 2.61 9.46
N LEU A 33 -13.04 3.05 8.22
CA LEU A 33 -13.24 4.47 7.94
C LEU A 33 -14.64 5.00 8.26
N VAL A 34 -15.63 4.10 8.44
CA VAL A 34 -17.04 4.50 8.59
C VAL A 34 -17.42 4.79 10.05
N ALA A 35 -16.72 4.22 11.03
CA ALA A 35 -17.08 4.37 12.44
C ALA A 35 -16.67 5.73 13.06
N TYR A 36 -15.70 6.44 12.48
CA TYR A 36 -15.08 7.59 13.14
C TYR A 36 -15.85 8.91 13.00
N VAL A 37 -16.77 9.02 12.04
CA VAL A 37 -17.51 10.27 11.76
C VAL A 37 -18.85 10.36 12.53
N ARG A 38 -19.31 9.27 13.16
CA ARG A 38 -20.61 9.25 13.86
C ARG A 38 -20.63 9.88 15.27
N PHE A 39 -19.50 10.35 15.80
CA PHE A 39 -19.44 10.81 17.21
C PHE A 39 -19.55 12.35 17.39
N PHE A 40 -19.60 13.14 16.32
CA PHE A 40 -19.72 14.60 16.43
C PHE A 40 -20.94 15.12 15.65
N GLN A 41 -22.12 15.03 16.27
CA GLN A 41 -23.24 15.98 16.13
C GLN A 41 -24.43 15.47 16.96
N GLN A 42 -24.40 15.76 18.26
CA GLN A 42 -25.62 15.89 19.06
C GLN A 42 -26.16 17.30 18.85
N ASN A 43 -27.45 17.44 18.53
CA ASN A 43 -28.35 18.49 19.02
C ASN A 43 -29.82 18.22 18.59
N PRO A 44 -30.82 18.78 19.29
CA PRO A 44 -31.98 18.03 19.79
C PRO A 44 -33.22 18.06 18.88
N LYS A 45 -34.12 17.10 19.12
CA LYS A 45 -35.46 16.98 18.51
C LYS A 45 -36.47 17.95 19.15
N PRO A 46 -37.45 18.48 18.40
CA PRO A 46 -38.76 18.81 18.96
C PRO A 46 -39.85 17.86 18.47
N SER A 47 -40.87 17.74 19.32
CA SER A 47 -41.98 16.80 19.37
C SER A 47 -43.18 17.17 18.48
N GLU A 48 -43.73 16.17 17.80
CA GLU A 48 -45.14 15.72 17.84
C GLU A 48 -46.31 16.73 17.72
N ARG A 49 -47.14 16.65 16.65
CA ARG A 49 -48.55 16.16 16.65
C ARG A 49 -49.44 16.64 15.47
N LEU A 50 -50.13 15.63 14.91
CA LEU A 50 -51.55 15.49 14.50
C LEU A 50 -52.23 16.32 13.39
N HIS A 51 -52.74 15.52 12.43
CA HIS A 51 -54.11 15.41 11.91
C HIS A 51 -54.57 16.10 10.60
N ASN A 52 -55.37 15.27 9.90
CA ASN A 52 -56.06 15.39 8.63
C ASN A 52 -57.15 16.48 8.60
N VAL A 53 -57.56 16.92 7.40
CA VAL A 53 -58.85 16.67 6.74
C VAL A 53 -59.15 17.75 5.68
N GLU A 54 -59.70 17.28 4.56
CA GLU A 54 -60.38 17.93 3.44
C GLU A 54 -61.12 19.26 3.71
N SER A 55 -61.22 20.12 2.68
CA SER A 55 -62.45 20.26 1.87
C SER A 55 -62.61 21.63 1.19
N LEU A 56 -62.97 21.56 -0.10
CA LEU A 56 -63.93 22.37 -0.85
C LEU A 56 -63.81 23.92 -0.89
N LEU A 57 -63.77 24.46 -2.12
CA LEU A 57 -64.76 25.39 -2.73
C LEU A 57 -64.12 26.26 -3.83
N ARG A 58 -64.71 26.25 -5.03
CA ARG A 58 -64.57 27.29 -6.08
C ARG A 58 -65.87 28.09 -6.12
N PRO A 59 -65.85 29.39 -6.49
CA PRO A 59 -66.36 29.72 -7.83
C PRO A 59 -65.73 30.95 -8.55
N ALA A 60 -65.76 30.87 -9.88
CA ALA A 60 -65.94 31.88 -10.95
C ALA A 60 -65.20 33.25 -11.01
N ARG A 61 -64.34 33.36 -12.05
CA ARG A 61 -64.12 34.45 -13.05
C ARG A 61 -64.01 35.94 -12.63
N ALA A 62 -62.79 36.47 -12.68
CA ALA A 62 -62.42 37.78 -13.29
C ALA A 62 -60.88 37.87 -13.49
N ALA A 63 -60.43 38.36 -14.64
CA ALA A 63 -59.02 38.49 -15.11
C ALA A 63 -58.18 39.51 -14.28
N PRO A 64 -56.83 39.65 -14.37
CA PRO A 64 -55.94 39.35 -15.51
C PRO A 64 -54.66 38.55 -15.20
N THR A 65 -53.95 38.22 -16.27
CA THR A 65 -52.67 37.53 -16.37
C THR A 65 -51.61 38.03 -15.38
N CYS A 66 -51.44 37.31 -14.27
CA CYS A 66 -50.22 37.39 -13.47
C CYS A 66 -49.14 36.55 -14.16
N LEU A 67 -48.10 37.20 -14.66
CA LEU A 67 -46.90 36.54 -15.16
C LEU A 67 -46.32 35.68 -14.04
N VAL A 68 -46.48 34.36 -14.14
CA VAL A 68 -45.79 33.41 -13.28
C VAL A 68 -44.32 33.45 -13.66
N VAL A 69 -43.55 34.30 -12.97
CA VAL A 69 -42.09 34.24 -12.99
C VAL A 69 -41.75 32.85 -12.44
N PRO A 70 -41.09 31.96 -13.21
CA PRO A 70 -40.70 30.68 -12.68
C PRO A 70 -39.67 30.94 -11.58
N VAL A 71 -40.11 30.85 -10.33
CA VAL A 71 -39.20 30.85 -9.18
C VAL A 71 -38.27 29.68 -9.41
N ARG A 72 -37.00 30.01 -9.68
CA ARG A 72 -35.92 29.05 -9.93
C ARG A 72 -35.89 28.08 -8.76
N THR A 73 -36.53 26.93 -8.92
CA THR A 73 -36.58 25.91 -7.87
C THR A 73 -35.13 25.54 -7.59
N LYS A 74 -34.68 25.73 -6.33
CA LYS A 74 -33.33 25.36 -5.92
C LYS A 74 -33.08 23.95 -6.45
N ARG A 75 -32.03 23.78 -7.28
CA ARG A 75 -31.55 22.45 -7.67
C ARG A 75 -31.42 21.65 -6.38
N ARG A 76 -32.25 20.61 -6.23
CA ARG A 76 -32.09 19.65 -5.14
C ARG A 76 -30.74 19.00 -5.38
N PHE A 77 -29.71 19.46 -4.67
CA PHE A 77 -28.45 18.75 -4.62
C PHE A 77 -28.74 17.43 -3.91
N SER A 78 -28.84 16.37 -4.71
CA SER A 78 -28.88 15.01 -4.19
C SER A 78 -27.56 14.78 -3.47
N VAL A 79 -27.63 14.70 -2.15
CA VAL A 79 -26.47 14.34 -1.33
C VAL A 79 -26.16 12.87 -1.68
N PRO A 80 -24.96 12.55 -2.20
CA PRO A 80 -24.65 11.18 -2.57
C PRO A 80 -24.78 10.28 -1.33
N ASN A 81 -25.54 9.20 -1.45
CA ASN A 81 -25.61 8.20 -0.40
C ASN A 81 -24.31 7.40 -0.40
N TRP A 82 -23.39 7.74 0.51
CA TRP A 82 -22.05 7.16 0.62
C TRP A 82 -22.01 5.75 1.23
N SER A 83 -23.16 5.18 1.59
CA SER A 83 -23.23 3.94 2.35
C SER A 83 -24.05 2.88 1.61
N ARG A 84 -23.36 2.08 0.78
CA ARG A 84 -23.73 0.69 0.45
C ARG A 84 -22.48 -0.02 -0.03
N ASP A 85 -22.14 -1.15 0.61
CA ASP A 85 -21.23 -2.14 0.07
C ASP A 85 -21.83 -2.71 -1.22
N GLN A 86 -21.61 -2.00 -2.32
CA GLN A 86 -22.08 -2.39 -3.64
C GLN A 86 -21.24 -3.55 -4.15
N SER A 87 -21.90 -4.50 -4.82
CA SER A 87 -21.24 -5.60 -5.52
C SER A 87 -20.27 -5.03 -6.56
N LEU A 88 -19.20 -5.77 -6.87
CA LEU A 88 -18.21 -5.33 -7.87
C LEU A 88 -18.87 -5.03 -9.21
N GLU A 89 -19.89 -5.80 -9.59
CA GLU A 89 -20.65 -5.61 -10.82
C GLU A 89 -21.49 -4.33 -10.81
N GLU A 90 -22.10 -3.96 -9.69
CA GLU A 90 -22.82 -2.69 -9.53
C GLU A 90 -21.87 -1.49 -9.55
N LYS A 91 -20.68 -1.63 -8.95
CA LYS A 91 -19.62 -0.63 -9.01
C LYS A 91 -19.15 -0.44 -10.45
N GLU A 92 -18.95 -1.53 -11.18
CA GLU A 92 -18.62 -1.47 -12.60
C GLU A 92 -19.74 -0.85 -13.44
N LYS A 93 -21.00 -1.23 -13.23
CA LYS A 93 -22.14 -0.62 -13.93
C LYS A 93 -22.26 0.86 -13.63
N LYS A 94 -22.01 1.30 -12.38
CA LYS A 94 -21.96 2.71 -12.04
C LYS A 94 -20.76 3.42 -12.65
N LEU A 95 -19.57 2.82 -12.67
CA LEU A 95 -18.40 3.38 -13.34
C LEU A 95 -18.63 3.50 -14.84
N ARG A 96 -19.29 2.52 -15.46
CA ARG A 96 -19.71 2.54 -16.87
C ARG A 96 -20.80 3.58 -17.12
N ALA A 97 -21.76 3.75 -16.21
CA ALA A 97 -22.83 4.74 -16.32
C ALA A 97 -22.36 6.17 -15.99
N SER A 98 -21.38 6.32 -15.10
CA SER A 98 -20.69 7.57 -14.78
C SER A 98 -19.48 7.82 -15.67
N ARG A 99 -19.25 6.95 -16.67
CA ARG A 99 -18.30 7.15 -17.77
C ARG A 99 -18.86 8.23 -18.70
N ILE A 100 -19.05 9.43 -18.16
CA ILE A 100 -18.69 10.63 -18.91
C ILE A 100 -17.29 10.32 -19.38
N VAL A 101 -17.15 10.03 -20.68
CA VAL A 101 -15.92 9.60 -21.34
C VAL A 101 -14.79 10.39 -20.71
N ALA A 102 -14.01 9.75 -19.81
CA ALA A 102 -12.80 10.39 -19.32
C ALA A 102 -12.04 10.71 -20.59
N PRO A 103 -11.73 12.00 -20.86
CA PRO A 103 -11.05 12.35 -22.09
C PRO A 103 -9.83 11.45 -22.19
N GLU A 104 -9.60 10.90 -23.37
CA GLU A 104 -8.39 10.11 -23.62
C GLU A 104 -7.22 10.92 -23.09
N GLU A 105 -6.56 10.38 -22.07
CA GLU A 105 -5.54 11.11 -21.35
C GLU A 105 -4.36 11.22 -22.31
N HIS A 106 -4.32 12.30 -23.09
CA HIS A 106 -3.18 12.66 -23.90
C HIS A 106 -2.06 13.04 -22.94
N VAL A 107 -1.33 12.02 -22.46
CA VAL A 107 -0.21 12.20 -21.53
C VAL A 107 0.96 12.79 -22.32
N GLU A 108 0.95 14.11 -22.53
CA GLU A 108 2.07 14.83 -23.15
C GLU A 108 3.34 14.71 -22.29
N ARG A 109 3.17 14.71 -20.96
CA ARG A 109 4.25 14.57 -19.98
C ARG A 109 4.11 13.28 -19.22
N THR A 110 5.06 12.36 -19.44
CA THR A 110 5.10 11.10 -18.69
C THR A 110 5.34 11.34 -17.20
N PHE A 111 4.74 10.50 -16.36
CA PHE A 111 4.98 10.53 -14.93
C PHE A 111 6.41 10.10 -14.63
N TYR A 112 7.13 10.95 -13.90
CA TYR A 112 8.44 10.58 -13.38
C TYR A 112 8.26 9.81 -12.07
N LEU A 113 8.67 8.55 -12.07
CA LEU A 113 8.70 7.69 -10.90
C LEU A 113 10.14 7.61 -10.39
N ALA A 114 10.35 7.89 -9.11
CA ALA A 114 11.67 7.84 -8.49
C ALA A 114 11.98 6.48 -7.83
N CYS A 115 10.97 5.65 -7.64
CA CYS A 115 11.10 4.30 -7.08
C CYS A 115 10.24 3.29 -7.86
N THR A 116 10.57 2.00 -7.71
CA THR A 116 9.70 0.94 -8.24
C THR A 116 8.43 0.80 -7.41
N ALA A 117 7.43 0.11 -7.97
CA ALA A 117 6.22 -0.19 -7.21
C ALA A 117 6.49 -1.26 -6.15
N ASP A 118 7.19 -2.35 -6.50
CA ASP A 118 7.42 -3.54 -5.67
C ASP A 118 8.91 -3.92 -5.54
N ILE A 119 9.22 -4.76 -4.55
CA ILE A 119 10.51 -5.43 -4.39
C ILE A 119 10.65 -6.45 -5.53
N ILE A 120 11.71 -6.30 -6.33
CA ILE A 120 12.03 -7.18 -7.45
C ILE A 120 12.68 -8.44 -6.89
N ASP A 121 12.12 -9.61 -7.21
CA ASP A 121 12.59 -10.92 -6.74
C ASP A 121 12.94 -10.93 -5.23
N PRO A 122 11.92 -10.89 -4.34
CA PRO A 122 12.17 -10.82 -2.90
C PRO A 122 13.05 -11.99 -2.46
N TYR A 123 14.12 -11.67 -1.72
CA TYR A 123 14.98 -12.67 -1.11
C TYR A 123 14.15 -13.57 -0.19
N VAL A 124 14.33 -14.89 -0.31
CA VAL A 124 13.69 -15.87 0.57
C VAL A 124 14.73 -16.35 1.59
N PRO A 125 14.65 -15.92 2.85
CA PRO A 125 15.54 -16.38 3.89
C PRO A 125 15.41 -17.89 4.11
N PRO A 126 16.51 -18.64 4.19
CA PRO A 126 16.46 -20.05 4.50
C PRO A 126 15.83 -20.30 5.88
N GLU A 127 14.94 -21.28 5.95
CA GLU A 127 14.42 -21.79 7.21
C GLU A 127 15.60 -22.29 8.07
N GLY A 128 15.71 -21.81 9.29
CA GLY A 128 16.84 -22.16 10.17
C GLY A 128 18.05 -21.22 10.09
N ASP A 129 17.92 -20.00 9.54
CA ASP A 129 18.92 -18.93 9.80
C ASP A 129 19.05 -18.61 11.31
N ALA A 130 18.08 -19.05 12.14
CA ALA A 130 18.15 -19.04 13.60
C ALA A 130 18.64 -20.37 14.22
N ARG A 131 18.55 -21.51 13.50
CA ARG A 131 18.97 -22.85 13.95
C ARG A 131 19.39 -23.67 12.73
N LEU A 132 20.70 -23.83 12.55
CA LEU A 132 21.30 -24.60 11.47
C LEU A 132 21.01 -26.09 11.66
N THR A 133 20.09 -26.65 10.88
CA THR A 133 20.06 -28.10 10.63
C THR A 133 20.28 -28.36 9.15
N PRO A 134 21.50 -28.71 8.72
CA PRO A 134 21.73 -29.18 7.36
C PRO A 134 21.34 -30.66 7.30
N LEU A 135 20.92 -31.15 6.11
CA LEU A 135 20.77 -32.57 5.72
C LEU A 135 19.33 -33.11 5.47
N SER A 136 18.31 -32.25 5.27
CA SER A 136 17.02 -32.68 4.64
C SER A 136 17.03 -32.46 3.11
N LYS A 137 16.21 -33.22 2.37
CA LYS A 137 15.98 -33.08 0.91
C LYS A 137 15.53 -31.66 0.53
N GLU A 138 14.86 -30.95 1.44
CA GLU A 138 14.49 -29.54 1.28
C GLU A 138 15.72 -28.61 1.31
N GLY A 139 16.73 -28.92 2.12
CA GLY A 139 17.97 -28.14 2.22
C GLY A 139 18.78 -28.13 0.92
N LEU A 140 18.71 -29.19 0.11
CA LEU A 140 19.37 -29.23 -1.20
C LEU A 140 18.67 -28.30 -2.21
N LYS A 141 17.34 -28.29 -2.25
CA LYS A 141 16.56 -27.36 -3.10
C LYS A 141 16.88 -25.91 -2.74
N GLN A 142 16.87 -25.60 -1.44
CA GLN A 142 17.25 -24.28 -0.94
C GLN A 142 18.69 -23.88 -1.33
N LYS A 143 19.65 -24.83 -1.31
CA LYS A 143 21.02 -24.56 -1.76
C LYS A 143 21.08 -24.22 -3.26
N VAL A 144 20.43 -25.01 -4.12
CA VAL A 144 20.40 -24.75 -5.57
C VAL A 144 19.77 -23.39 -5.87
N GLU A 145 18.67 -23.05 -5.20
CA GLU A 145 18.03 -21.74 -5.32
C GLU A 145 18.94 -20.60 -4.87
N LYS A 146 19.65 -20.76 -3.75
CA LYS A 146 20.67 -19.78 -3.30
C LYS A 146 21.77 -19.59 -4.33
N PHE A 147 22.28 -20.65 -4.95
CA PHE A 147 23.30 -20.53 -6.00
C PHE A 147 22.77 -19.77 -7.22
N LYS A 148 21.55 -20.08 -7.68
CA LYS A 148 20.89 -19.33 -8.77
C LYS A 148 20.70 -17.86 -8.40
N GLN A 149 20.19 -17.58 -7.21
CA GLN A 149 19.98 -16.22 -6.71
C GLN A 149 21.30 -15.44 -6.60
N SER A 150 22.37 -16.11 -6.18
CA SER A 150 23.73 -15.57 -6.06
C SER A 150 24.35 -15.26 -7.42
N ALA A 151 24.19 -16.14 -8.42
CA ALA A 151 24.67 -15.86 -9.78
C ALA A 151 24.00 -14.61 -10.37
N VAL A 152 22.68 -14.49 -10.20
CA VAL A 152 21.92 -13.30 -10.65
C VAL A 152 22.34 -12.06 -9.85
N SER A 153 22.62 -12.18 -8.55
CA SER A 153 23.05 -11.03 -7.75
C SER A 153 24.45 -10.55 -8.10
N GLN A 154 25.36 -11.45 -8.48
CA GLN A 154 26.67 -11.08 -8.99
C GLN A 154 26.58 -10.34 -10.33
N LEU A 155 25.69 -10.76 -11.23
CA LEU A 155 25.45 -10.04 -12.49
C LEU A 155 24.86 -8.65 -12.23
N ALA A 156 23.88 -8.56 -11.33
CA ALA A 156 23.29 -7.28 -10.92
C ALA A 156 24.33 -6.36 -10.27
N LEU A 157 25.23 -6.90 -9.44
CA LEU A 157 26.31 -6.14 -8.82
C LEU A 157 27.29 -5.57 -9.85
N ARG A 158 27.58 -6.30 -10.94
CA ARG A 158 28.40 -5.78 -12.05
C ARG A 158 27.70 -4.59 -12.70
N LYS A 159 26.43 -4.74 -13.09
CA LYS A 159 25.62 -3.65 -13.65
C LYS A 159 25.54 -2.43 -12.72
N LEU A 160 25.38 -2.67 -11.42
CA LEU A 160 25.35 -1.61 -10.41
C LEU A 160 26.67 -0.83 -10.38
N LYS A 161 27.81 -1.53 -10.40
CA LYS A 161 29.15 -0.92 -10.40
C LYS A 161 29.47 -0.19 -11.69
N ASP A 162 28.92 -0.63 -12.82
CA ASP A 162 29.07 0.06 -14.11
C ASP A 162 28.44 1.46 -14.07
N HIS A 163 27.33 1.63 -13.34
CA HIS A 163 26.66 2.93 -13.16
C HIS A 163 27.16 3.71 -11.93
N ASP A 164 27.55 3.03 -10.86
CA ASP A 164 27.99 3.61 -9.60
C ASP A 164 29.34 3.00 -9.17
N PRO A 165 30.48 3.52 -9.66
CA PRO A 165 31.80 2.96 -9.36
C PRO A 165 32.20 3.14 -7.89
N ILE A 166 31.54 4.07 -7.18
CA ILE A 166 31.78 4.35 -5.75
C ILE A 166 31.17 3.24 -4.88
N PHE A 167 30.22 2.47 -5.40
CA PHE A 167 29.52 1.45 -4.64
C PHE A 167 30.44 0.28 -4.24
N SER A 168 30.55 0.06 -2.93
CA SER A 168 31.28 -1.07 -2.35
C SER A 168 30.37 -1.90 -1.44
N THR A 169 30.37 -3.21 -1.65
CA THR A 169 29.60 -4.15 -0.82
C THR A 169 30.10 -4.25 0.62
N LYS A 170 31.32 -3.79 0.90
CA LYS A 170 31.92 -3.81 2.23
C LYS A 170 31.48 -2.62 3.10
N THR A 171 31.38 -1.43 2.50
CA THR A 171 31.03 -0.19 3.22
C THR A 171 29.53 0.09 3.22
N PHE A 172 28.80 -0.45 2.24
CA PHE A 172 27.36 -0.25 2.14
C PHE A 172 26.55 -0.68 3.37
N PRO A 173 26.84 -1.80 4.05
CA PRO A 173 26.08 -2.21 5.24
C PRO A 173 26.09 -1.17 6.38
N GLU A 174 27.21 -0.50 6.61
CA GLU A 174 27.33 0.55 7.63
C GLU A 174 26.43 1.74 7.27
N LYS A 175 26.54 2.22 6.02
CA LYS A 175 25.66 3.27 5.49
C LYS A 175 24.17 2.88 5.54
N ALA A 176 23.86 1.61 5.27
CA ALA A 176 22.49 1.12 5.34
C ALA A 176 21.95 1.17 6.77
N GLN A 177 22.77 0.82 7.77
CA GLN A 177 22.41 0.91 9.18
C GLN A 177 22.23 2.37 9.65
N GLU A 178 23.06 3.29 9.16
CA GLU A 178 22.90 4.73 9.43
C GLU A 178 21.57 5.25 8.88
N ILE A 179 21.26 4.97 7.60
CA ILE A 179 19.99 5.36 6.97
C ILE A 179 18.81 4.76 7.74
N PHE A 180 18.91 3.49 8.14
CA PHE A 180 17.88 2.82 8.92
C PHE A 180 17.63 3.53 10.24
N THR A 181 18.68 3.82 11.00
CA THR A 181 18.59 4.47 12.32
C THR A 181 18.06 5.89 12.20
N GLU A 182 18.58 6.65 11.23
CA GLU A 182 18.19 8.03 11.00
C GLU A 182 16.72 8.13 10.55
N ALA A 183 16.26 7.22 9.70
CA ALA A 183 14.88 7.19 9.26
C ALA A 183 13.89 6.87 10.39
N HIS A 184 14.22 5.93 11.28
CA HIS A 184 13.39 5.62 12.45
C HIS A 184 13.39 6.78 13.47
N ASN A 185 14.52 7.45 13.66
CA ASN A 185 14.59 8.69 14.46
C ASN A 185 13.74 9.82 13.84
N CYS A 186 13.75 9.96 12.51
CA CYS A 186 12.90 10.92 11.82
C CYS A 186 11.41 10.57 11.94
N LEU A 187 11.07 9.28 11.96
CA LEU A 187 9.69 8.81 12.17
C LEU A 187 9.21 9.14 13.59
N ALA A 188 10.04 8.90 14.62
CA ALA A 188 9.73 9.23 16.00
C ALA A 188 9.52 10.75 16.22
N ASN A 189 10.38 11.58 15.61
CA ASN A 189 10.30 13.04 15.67
C ASN A 189 9.32 13.68 14.66
N PHE A 190 8.65 12.88 13.83
CA PHE A 190 7.76 13.34 12.75
C PHE A 190 8.39 14.33 11.75
N ASN A 191 9.71 14.24 11.49
CA ASN A 191 10.36 15.05 10.47
C ASN A 191 10.10 14.50 9.05
N LYS A 192 9.02 14.97 8.43
CA LYS A 192 8.58 14.49 7.10
C LYS A 192 9.57 14.78 5.99
N GLN A 193 10.19 15.96 5.98
CA GLN A 193 11.09 16.38 4.90
C GLN A 193 12.31 15.47 4.82
N LYS A 194 12.95 15.25 5.98
CA LYS A 194 14.12 14.36 6.07
C LYS A 194 13.76 12.90 5.86
N LEU A 195 12.56 12.47 6.28
CA LEU A 195 12.09 11.11 6.02
C LEU A 195 11.93 10.83 4.51
N HIS A 196 11.41 11.78 3.73
CA HIS A 196 11.28 11.64 2.28
C HIS A 196 12.63 11.55 1.53
N SER A 197 13.72 12.08 2.10
CA SER A 197 15.05 11.90 1.52
C SER A 197 15.67 10.53 1.81
N LEU A 198 15.29 9.89 2.92
CA LEU A 198 15.85 8.61 3.38
C LEU A 198 15.03 7.40 2.94
N VAL A 199 13.74 7.59 2.65
CA VAL A 199 12.76 6.54 2.39
C VAL A 199 12.10 6.76 1.03
N THR A 200 11.80 5.68 0.31
CA THR A 200 11.07 5.77 -0.96
C THR A 200 9.60 6.11 -0.73
N GLU A 201 8.94 6.57 -1.79
CA GLU A 201 7.53 6.96 -1.81
C GLU A 201 6.63 5.78 -1.37
N ARG A 202 6.97 4.56 -1.78
CA ARG A 202 6.32 3.32 -1.36
C ARG A 202 6.45 3.12 0.15
N CYS A 203 7.68 3.04 0.66
CA CYS A 203 7.95 2.72 2.06
C CYS A 203 7.43 3.80 3.02
N TYR A 204 7.47 5.07 2.61
CA TYR A 204 6.91 6.18 3.39
C TYR A 204 5.43 5.97 3.69
N SER A 205 4.66 5.52 2.69
CA SER A 205 3.23 5.26 2.86
C SER A 205 2.96 4.15 3.89
N GLU A 206 3.78 3.08 3.88
CA GLU A 206 3.66 1.97 4.82
C GLU A 206 4.04 2.39 6.25
N MET A 207 5.12 3.17 6.41
CA MET A 207 5.60 3.62 7.73
C MET A 207 4.66 4.64 8.39
N VAL A 208 4.07 5.56 7.63
CA VAL A 208 3.32 6.69 8.19
C VAL A 208 1.83 6.41 8.35
N ARG A 209 1.21 5.61 7.46
CA ARG A 209 -0.25 5.42 7.40
C ARG A 209 -0.86 4.94 8.72
N GLY A 210 -0.22 4.00 9.41
CA GLY A 210 -0.69 3.47 10.70
C GLY A 210 -0.37 4.34 11.92
N ASN A 211 0.57 5.27 11.76
CA ASN A 211 1.25 5.94 12.87
C ASN A 211 0.93 7.44 12.99
N ARG A 212 0.16 7.99 12.06
CA ARG A 212 -0.16 9.44 11.98
C ARG A 212 -0.71 10.06 13.27
N TYR A 213 -1.39 9.27 14.09
CA TYR A 213 -1.98 9.73 15.35
C TYR A 213 -1.46 8.92 16.54
N LYS A 214 -0.20 8.51 16.51
CA LYS A 214 0.45 7.75 17.59
C LYS A 214 1.80 8.38 17.88
N THR A 215 2.24 8.32 19.13
CA THR A 215 3.62 8.72 19.46
C THR A 215 4.47 7.47 19.47
N ILE A 216 5.56 7.48 18.69
CA ILE A 216 6.52 6.37 18.64
C ILE A 216 7.75 6.79 19.39
N GLN A 217 8.15 5.99 20.38
CA GLN A 217 9.48 6.02 20.94
C GLN A 217 10.21 4.77 20.44
N TRP A 218 11.27 4.99 19.68
CA TRP A 218 12.13 3.95 19.16
C TRP A 218 13.56 4.31 19.49
N SER A 219 14.34 3.32 19.94
CA SER A 219 15.76 3.50 20.14
C SER A 219 16.55 2.32 19.61
N PHE A 220 17.71 2.64 19.05
CA PHE A 220 18.71 1.67 18.64
C PHE A 220 19.66 1.43 19.82
N VAL A 221 19.72 0.19 20.33
CA VAL A 221 20.56 -0.14 21.48
C VAL A 221 21.92 -0.61 21.00
N GLU A 222 21.96 -1.74 20.30
CA GLU A 222 23.20 -2.35 19.81
C GLU A 222 22.95 -3.23 18.57
N SER A 223 24.00 -3.46 17.79
CA SER A 223 23.99 -4.46 16.71
C SER A 223 24.56 -5.76 17.26
N LEU A 224 23.77 -6.84 17.30
CA LEU A 224 24.24 -8.15 17.74
C LEU A 224 25.17 -8.78 16.70
N GLU A 225 24.78 -8.68 15.44
CA GLU A 225 25.63 -9.06 14.31
C GLU A 225 25.82 -7.84 13.39
N PRO A 226 26.98 -7.73 12.73
CA PRO A 226 27.18 -6.69 11.74
C PRO A 226 26.20 -6.87 10.56
N PRO A 227 25.65 -5.79 10.00
CA PRO A 227 24.76 -5.86 8.85
C PRO A 227 25.49 -6.46 7.65
N ARG A 228 24.79 -7.29 6.86
CA ARG A 228 25.38 -7.98 5.70
C ARG A 228 24.50 -7.83 4.47
N VAL A 229 25.11 -7.52 3.33
CA VAL A 229 24.41 -7.58 2.03
C VAL A 229 24.16 -9.04 1.68
N VAL A 230 22.90 -9.39 1.44
CA VAL A 230 22.50 -10.77 1.11
C VAL A 230 22.17 -10.90 -0.37
N HIS A 231 21.40 -9.96 -0.89
CA HIS A 231 20.85 -10.04 -2.23
C HIS A 231 20.89 -8.69 -2.93
N VAL A 232 21.25 -8.69 -4.20
CA VAL A 232 21.28 -7.51 -5.07
C VAL A 232 20.50 -7.81 -6.33
N ARG A 233 19.66 -6.86 -6.74
CA ARG A 233 18.86 -6.92 -7.96
C ARG A 233 18.94 -5.59 -8.68
N CYS A 234 18.96 -5.65 -10.01
CA CYS A 234 18.91 -4.47 -10.86
C CYS A 234 17.95 -4.77 -12.00
N ASP A 235 16.94 -3.93 -12.16
CA ASP A 235 15.94 -4.09 -13.20
C ASP A 235 15.49 -2.74 -13.78
N SER A 236 14.98 -2.78 -15.01
CA SER A 236 14.42 -1.62 -15.70
C SER A 236 12.91 -1.66 -15.67
N MET A 237 12.27 -0.71 -14.97
CA MET A 237 10.81 -0.67 -14.85
C MET A 237 10.20 0.21 -15.95
N VAL A 238 9.32 -0.39 -16.78
CA VAL A 238 8.50 0.25 -17.84
C VAL A 238 9.29 0.78 -19.04
N ASN A 239 10.30 1.62 -18.83
CA ASN A 239 11.17 2.15 -19.88
C ASN A 239 12.57 1.54 -19.74
N ARG A 240 13.13 1.02 -20.85
CA ARG A 240 14.51 0.50 -20.90
C ARG A 240 15.57 1.54 -20.51
N GLY A 241 15.20 2.81 -20.43
CA GLY A 241 16.07 3.91 -20.01
C GLY A 241 16.13 4.16 -18.50
N ASN A 242 15.24 3.59 -17.68
CA ASN A 242 15.25 3.79 -16.22
C ASN A 242 15.69 2.49 -15.53
N LEU A 243 16.85 2.52 -14.88
CA LEU A 243 17.41 1.36 -14.17
C LEU A 243 17.38 1.60 -12.66
N TYR A 244 16.80 0.65 -11.91
CA TYR A 244 16.73 0.69 -10.46
C TYR A 244 17.59 -0.42 -9.87
N GLY A 245 18.42 -0.08 -8.89
CA GLY A 245 19.20 -1.03 -8.11
C GLY A 245 18.57 -1.23 -6.74
N GLN A 246 18.22 -2.48 -6.42
CA GLN A 246 17.74 -2.89 -5.11
C GLN A 246 18.80 -3.74 -4.40
N VAL A 247 19.06 -3.41 -3.14
CA VAL A 247 20.02 -4.11 -2.28
C VAL A 247 19.32 -4.49 -0.99
N THR A 248 19.34 -5.78 -0.68
CA THR A 248 18.80 -6.31 0.58
C THR A 248 19.93 -6.51 1.58
N VAL A 249 19.70 -6.02 2.80
CA VAL A 249 20.64 -6.08 3.91
C VAL A 249 19.97 -6.82 5.06
N ARG A 250 20.63 -7.87 5.54
CA ARG A 250 20.26 -8.57 6.78
C ARG A 250 20.79 -7.76 7.95
N MET A 251 19.90 -7.38 8.86
CA MET A 251 20.20 -6.67 10.09
C MET A 251 19.72 -7.52 11.26
N HIS A 252 20.61 -7.74 12.24
CA HIS A 252 20.28 -8.41 13.49
C HIS A 252 20.68 -7.50 14.64
N THR A 253 19.67 -6.84 15.20
CA THR A 253 19.85 -5.66 16.06
C THR A 253 18.98 -5.77 17.30
N ARG A 254 19.43 -5.16 18.39
CA ARG A 254 18.63 -4.92 19.58
C ARG A 254 17.99 -3.55 19.53
N GLN A 255 16.68 -3.52 19.65
CA GLN A 255 15.87 -2.31 19.55
C GLN A 255 14.89 -2.22 20.71
N THR A 256 14.57 -1.00 21.14
CA THR A 256 13.40 -0.76 22.00
C THR A 256 12.33 -0.05 21.19
N LEU A 257 11.08 -0.43 21.43
CA LEU A 257 9.93 0.17 20.75
C LEU A 257 8.80 0.31 21.75
N ALA A 258 8.31 1.53 21.92
CA ALA A 258 7.10 1.84 22.65
C ALA A 258 6.19 2.72 21.77
N ILE A 259 4.95 2.27 21.58
CA ILE A 259 3.95 2.99 20.82
C ILE A 259 2.86 3.45 21.78
N TYR A 260 2.61 4.76 21.79
CA TYR A 260 1.57 5.38 22.59
C TYR A 260 0.39 5.79 21.72
N ASP A 261 -0.82 5.68 22.28
CA ASP A 261 -2.05 6.19 21.70
C ASP A 261 -2.05 7.73 21.68
N ARG A 262 -3.04 8.35 21.04
CA ARG A 262 -3.25 9.82 21.05
C ARG A 262 -3.36 10.40 22.46
N PHE A 263 -3.80 9.59 23.40
CA PHE A 263 -3.96 9.96 24.80
C PHE A 263 -2.73 9.65 25.66
N GLY A 264 -1.60 9.24 25.05
CA GLY A 264 -0.36 8.93 25.78
C GLY A 264 -0.37 7.59 26.52
N ARG A 265 -1.35 6.72 26.29
CA ARG A 265 -1.40 5.37 26.88
C ARG A 265 -0.56 4.40 26.07
N LEU A 266 0.21 3.55 26.73
CA LEU A 266 1.01 2.50 26.08
C LEU A 266 0.08 1.53 25.33
N MET A 267 0.32 1.35 24.04
CA MET A 267 -0.42 0.41 23.18
C MET A 267 0.38 -0.85 22.88
N TYR A 268 1.68 -0.70 22.68
CA TYR A 268 2.55 -1.78 22.20
C TYR A 268 3.98 -1.59 22.68
N GLY A 269 4.62 -2.70 23.01
CA GLY A 269 6.03 -2.76 23.40
C GLY A 269 6.30 -2.15 24.78
N GLY A 270 7.55 -1.80 25.01
CA GLY A 270 8.03 -1.22 26.26
C GLY A 270 9.36 -0.50 26.02
N GLU A 271 9.53 0.67 26.62
CA GLU A 271 10.70 1.52 26.39
C GLU A 271 11.98 0.90 26.96
N GLN A 272 11.86 0.18 28.08
CA GLN A 272 12.98 -0.37 28.85
C GLN A 272 13.36 -1.81 28.47
N VAL A 273 12.54 -2.48 27.67
CA VAL A 273 12.75 -3.89 27.33
C VAL A 273 13.32 -3.98 25.91
N PRO A 274 14.65 -4.13 25.75
CA PRO A 274 15.25 -4.34 24.45
C PRO A 274 14.82 -5.70 23.89
N LYS A 275 14.56 -5.75 22.59
CA LYS A 275 14.20 -6.96 21.87
C LYS A 275 15.15 -7.20 20.72
N ASP A 276 15.48 -8.47 20.55
CA ASP A 276 16.32 -8.95 19.46
C ASP A 276 15.46 -9.07 18.21
N VAL A 277 15.88 -8.39 17.15
CA VAL A 277 15.08 -8.20 15.94
C VAL A 277 15.94 -8.52 14.72
N LEU A 278 15.52 -9.53 13.96
CA LEU A 278 16.17 -9.97 12.72
C LEU A 278 15.29 -9.55 11.53
N GLU A 279 15.85 -8.72 10.66
CA GLU A 279 15.12 -8.11 9.55
C GLU A 279 15.94 -8.08 8.27
N TYR A 280 15.27 -8.23 7.14
CA TYR A 280 15.86 -8.05 5.81
C TYR A 280 15.32 -6.76 5.21
N VAL A 281 16.11 -5.70 5.30
CA VAL A 281 15.74 -4.37 4.83
C VAL A 281 16.18 -4.20 3.39
N VAL A 282 15.29 -3.74 2.53
CA VAL A 282 15.55 -3.49 1.11
C VAL A 282 15.77 -2.01 0.91
N PHE A 283 16.91 -1.68 0.31
CA PHE A 283 17.26 -0.33 -0.13
C PHE A 283 17.17 -0.26 -1.64
N GLU A 284 16.77 0.89 -2.16
CA GLU A 284 16.69 1.15 -3.58
C GLU A 284 17.35 2.46 -3.96
N ARG A 285 17.97 2.47 -5.13
CA ARG A 285 18.50 3.66 -5.79
C ARG A 285 18.09 3.66 -7.26
N HIS A 286 17.61 4.79 -7.75
CA HIS A 286 17.48 5.04 -9.19
C HIS A 286 18.87 5.33 -9.76
N LEU A 287 19.42 4.42 -10.56
CA LEU A 287 20.83 4.45 -11.01
C LEU A 287 21.08 5.46 -12.12
N VAL A 288 20.06 5.75 -12.92
CA VAL A 288 20.15 6.66 -14.07
C VAL A 288 20.14 8.13 -13.62
N ASN A 289 19.52 8.41 -12.48
CA ASN A 289 19.53 9.74 -11.90
C ASN A 289 20.87 10.01 -11.19
N PRO A 290 21.66 11.02 -11.60
CA PRO A 290 22.92 11.36 -10.95
C PRO A 290 22.74 11.77 -9.49
N TYR A 291 21.60 12.37 -9.14
CA TYR A 291 21.24 12.74 -7.77
C TYR A 291 20.55 11.62 -6.98
N GLY A 292 20.50 10.41 -7.54
CA GLY A 292 19.90 9.26 -6.88
C GLY A 292 20.66 8.91 -5.60
N ALA A 293 19.95 8.91 -4.47
CA ALA A 293 20.46 8.41 -3.19
C ALA A 293 19.90 7.02 -2.89
N TRP A 294 20.61 6.28 -2.05
CA TRP A 294 20.11 5.03 -1.49
C TRP A 294 19.02 5.34 -0.46
N ARG A 295 17.82 4.80 -0.67
CA ARG A 295 16.65 5.01 0.19
C ARG A 295 16.06 3.68 0.62
N MET A 296 15.48 3.62 1.81
CA MET A 296 14.75 2.42 2.24
C MET A 296 13.50 2.23 1.38
N HIS A 297 13.33 1.04 0.81
CA HIS A 297 12.23 0.70 -0.09
C HIS A 297 11.21 -0.25 0.53
N GLY A 298 11.65 -1.17 1.37
CA GLY A 298 10.74 -2.13 1.98
C GLY A 298 11.44 -3.07 2.95
N LYS A 299 10.65 -3.97 3.52
CA LYS A 299 11.11 -4.95 4.48
C LYS A 299 10.57 -6.32 4.11
N ILE A 300 11.44 -7.31 4.09
CA ILE A 300 11.07 -8.71 3.87
C ILE A 300 10.90 -9.37 5.23
N VAL A 301 9.72 -9.92 5.47
CA VAL A 301 9.40 -10.71 6.67
C VAL A 301 9.29 -12.17 6.25
N PRO A 302 10.21 -13.06 6.70
CA PRO A 302 10.10 -14.47 6.38
C PRO A 302 8.87 -15.09 7.04
N GLN A 303 8.27 -16.10 6.39
CA GLN A 303 7.08 -16.78 6.91
C GLN A 303 7.35 -17.52 8.22
N TRP A 304 8.58 -18.01 8.40
CA TRP A 304 9.04 -18.69 9.61
C TRP A 304 9.44 -17.74 10.76
N ALA A 305 9.39 -16.42 10.54
CA ALA A 305 9.67 -15.46 11.61
C ALA A 305 8.72 -15.68 12.79
N PRO A 306 9.20 -15.56 14.04
CA PRO A 306 8.32 -15.61 15.18
C PRO A 306 7.24 -14.52 15.05
N PRO A 307 6.00 -14.80 15.49
CA PRO A 307 4.97 -13.78 15.49
C PRO A 307 5.39 -12.59 16.35
N LYS A 308 4.93 -11.40 15.97
CA LYS A 308 5.12 -10.19 16.77
C LYS A 308 4.44 -10.36 18.12
N ASP A 309 4.93 -9.63 19.12
CA ASP A 309 4.29 -9.62 20.42
C ASP A 309 2.80 -9.27 20.33
N PRO A 310 1.97 -9.82 21.21
CA PRO A 310 0.56 -9.43 21.27
C PRO A 310 0.42 -7.97 21.69
N ILE A 311 -0.68 -7.37 21.26
CA ILE A 311 -1.08 -6.03 21.71
C ILE A 311 -1.64 -6.16 23.12
N VAL A 312 -1.44 -5.13 23.96
CA VAL A 312 -1.93 -5.12 25.36
C VAL A 312 -3.46 -5.23 25.45
N LYS A 313 -4.20 -4.74 24.44
CA LYS A 313 -5.66 -4.75 24.41
C LYS A 313 -6.22 -6.05 23.81
N THR A 314 -7.40 -6.46 24.29
CA THR A 314 -8.20 -7.51 23.65
C THR A 314 -8.92 -6.95 22.41
N VAL A 315 -9.11 -7.81 21.41
CA VAL A 315 -9.80 -7.46 20.16
C VAL A 315 -10.92 -8.47 19.93
N MET A 316 -12.15 -7.96 19.75
CA MET A 316 -13.29 -8.75 19.30
C MET A 316 -13.35 -8.69 17.77
N ILE A 317 -13.38 -9.84 17.13
CA ILE A 317 -13.64 -9.94 15.69
C ILE A 317 -15.14 -10.21 15.54
N PRO A 318 -15.92 -9.29 14.93
CA PRO A 318 -17.34 -9.50 14.76
C PRO A 318 -17.59 -10.70 13.84
N GLY A 319 -18.61 -11.49 14.16
CA GLY A 319 -19.07 -12.58 13.30
C GLY A 319 -19.62 -12.06 11.96
N PRO A 320 -19.92 -12.96 11.01
CA PRO A 320 -20.49 -12.59 9.73
C PRO A 320 -21.82 -11.86 9.91
N THR A 321 -22.01 -10.76 9.20
CA THR A 321 -23.30 -10.05 9.15
C THR A 321 -24.25 -10.81 8.24
N LEU A 322 -25.19 -11.55 8.83
CA LEU A 322 -26.21 -12.29 8.10
C LEU A 322 -27.34 -11.37 7.66
N ASN A 323 -27.84 -11.58 6.44
CA ASN A 323 -29.11 -10.99 6.05
C ASN A 323 -30.25 -11.67 6.83
N PRO A 324 -31.40 -11.00 7.05
CA PRO A 324 -32.51 -11.58 7.80
C PRO A 324 -33.02 -12.94 7.30
N SER A 325 -32.74 -13.27 6.03
CA SER A 325 -33.15 -14.51 5.36
C SER A 325 -32.05 -15.59 5.31
N GLN A 326 -30.86 -15.33 5.86
CA GLN A 326 -29.74 -16.25 5.85
C GLN A 326 -29.48 -16.80 7.25
N GLU A 327 -29.40 -18.12 7.35
CA GLU A 327 -29.01 -18.80 8.59
C GLU A 327 -27.49 -18.85 8.72
N PHE A 328 -26.99 -18.99 9.96
CA PHE A 328 -25.56 -19.13 10.22
C PHE A 328 -25.11 -20.54 9.88
N GLU A 329 -24.23 -20.67 8.88
CA GLU A 329 -23.57 -21.94 8.57
C GLU A 329 -22.23 -22.00 9.30
N GLU A 330 -22.07 -22.97 10.19
CA GLU A 330 -20.78 -23.29 10.79
C GLU A 330 -19.86 -23.90 9.73
N ILE A 331 -18.71 -23.26 9.51
CA ILE A 331 -17.64 -23.83 8.69
C ILE A 331 -17.04 -24.99 9.49
N LYS A 332 -17.30 -26.22 9.03
CA LYS A 332 -16.78 -27.47 9.63
C LYS A 332 -15.30 -27.68 9.39
#